data_AF-A0A151T4A5-F1
#
_entry.id   AF-A0A151T4A5-F1
#
_cell.length_a   1.000
_cell.length_b   1.000
_cell.length_c   1.000
_cell.angle_alpha   90.00
_cell.angle_beta   90.00
_cell.angle_gamma   90.00
#
_symmetry.space_group_name_H-M   'P 1'
#
loop_
_entity.id
_entity.type
_entity.pdbx_description
1 polymer ?
#
loop_
_entity_poly.entity_id
_entity_poly.type
_entity_poly.pdbx_seq_one_letter_code
_entity_poly.pdbx_strand_id
1 'polypeptide(L)'
;MDDADDIYMQSWTGTIIGPPGTVHEGRIYQLKLFCGKDYPENPPSVRFQTRINMTCVNQETGVVEPHLFPMLANWKRERTMEDILIQLKKEMMSPQNRKLTQPPEGNEEARIDQKGLVVRCCIV
;
A
#
# COMPACT_ATOMS: atom_id res chain seq x y z
N MET A 1 -3.62 11.52 -9.07
CA MET A 1 -3.07 11.09 -10.37
C MET A 1 -1.63 11.54 -10.34
N ASP A 2 -0.73 10.64 -9.95
CA ASP A 2 0.64 11.01 -9.56
C ASP A 2 1.58 11.23 -10.74
N ASP A 3 1.19 10.77 -11.92
CA ASP A 3 1.90 10.99 -13.18
C ASP A 3 0.92 11.53 -14.21
N ALA A 4 1.07 12.80 -14.58
CA ALA A 4 0.22 13.45 -15.59
C ALA A 4 0.40 12.85 -17.00
N ASP A 5 1.47 12.06 -17.20
CA ASP A 5 1.80 11.34 -18.43
C ASP A 5 1.31 9.88 -18.43
N ASP A 6 0.65 9.39 -17.37
CA ASP A 6 0.08 8.04 -17.35
C ASP A 6 -1.24 7.98 -18.10
N ILE A 7 -1.15 8.06 -19.43
CA ILE A 7 -2.26 7.95 -20.38
C ILE A 7 -3.03 6.63 -20.20
N TYR A 8 -2.37 5.59 -19.70
CA TYR A 8 -2.94 4.26 -19.53
C TYR A 8 -3.58 4.03 -18.16
N MET A 9 -3.51 5.02 -17.25
CA MET A 9 -4.06 4.93 -15.89
C MET A 9 -3.64 3.65 -15.17
N GLN A 10 -2.36 3.31 -15.24
CA GLN A 10 -1.80 2.10 -14.62
C GLN A 10 -1.44 2.32 -13.15
N SER A 11 -1.07 3.55 -12.78
CA SER A 11 -0.59 3.89 -11.45
C SER A 11 -1.66 4.61 -10.63
N TRP A 12 -2.06 3.98 -9.53
CA TRP A 12 -3.05 4.49 -8.60
C TRP A 12 -2.45 4.66 -7.21
N THR A 13 -2.83 5.72 -6.52
CA THR A 13 -2.48 5.94 -5.12
C THR A 13 -3.71 5.66 -4.27
N GLY A 14 -3.61 4.67 -3.39
CA GLY A 14 -4.63 4.38 -2.40
C GLY A 14 -4.22 4.89 -1.03
N THR A 15 -5.21 5.20 -0.20
CA THR A 15 -5.01 5.64 1.18
C THR A 15 -5.86 4.80 2.11
N ILE A 16 -5.25 4.24 3.15
CA ILE A 16 -5.95 3.54 4.23
C ILE A 16 -5.79 4.35 5.52
N ILE A 17 -6.92 4.78 6.09
CA ILE A 17 -6.96 5.31 7.45
C ILE A 17 -6.97 4.12 8.40
N GLY A 18 -5.99 4.09 9.31
CA GLY A 18 -5.81 2.98 10.23
C GLY A 18 -7.03 2.75 11.12
N PRO A 19 -7.47 1.50 11.29
CA PRO A 19 -8.69 1.18 12.03
C PRO A 19 -8.55 1.48 13.53
N PRO A 20 -9.64 1.95 14.18
CA PRO A 20 -9.65 2.20 15.62
C PRO A 20 -9.51 0.89 16.42
N GLY A 21 -9.00 0.99 17.65
CA GLY A 21 -8.76 -0.13 18.55
C GLY A 21 -7.56 -0.99 18.15
N THR A 22 -6.68 -0.48 17.28
CA THR A 22 -5.45 -1.16 16.83
C THR A 22 -4.24 -0.23 16.97
N VAL A 23 -3.04 -0.80 16.87
CA VAL A 23 -1.78 -0.03 16.76
C VAL A 23 -1.70 0.89 15.54
N HIS A 24 -2.65 0.76 14.61
CA HIS A 24 -2.76 1.57 13.40
C HIS A 24 -3.68 2.79 13.60
N GLU A 25 -4.41 2.89 14.72
CA GLU A 25 -5.36 3.99 14.96
C GLU A 25 -4.68 5.36 14.84
N GLY A 26 -5.34 6.30 14.14
CA GLY A 26 -4.83 7.65 13.92
C GLY A 26 -3.79 7.78 12.81
N ARG A 27 -3.28 6.67 12.26
CA ARG A 27 -2.27 6.67 11.20
C ARG A 27 -2.89 6.67 9.81
N ILE A 28 -2.20 7.31 8.86
CA ILE A 28 -2.57 7.32 7.44
C ILE A 28 -1.52 6.53 6.66
N TYR A 29 -1.96 5.52 5.91
CA TYR A 29 -1.08 4.69 5.09
C TYR A 29 -1.32 4.95 3.62
N GLN A 30 -0.29 5.43 2.92
CA GLN A 30 -0.27 5.55 1.47
C GLN A 30 0.30 4.29 0.83
N LEU A 31 -0.31 3.89 -0.28
CA LEU A 31 0.10 2.73 -1.05
C LEU A 31 -0.10 3.00 -2.54
N LYS A 32 0.77 2.39 -3.35
CA LYS A 32 0.71 2.40 -4.81
C LYS A 32 0.13 1.09 -5.28
N LEU A 33 -0.86 1.18 -6.15
CA LEU A 33 -1.40 0.09 -6.92
C LEU A 33 -0.99 0.27 -8.37
N PHE A 34 -0.37 -0.74 -8.96
CA PHE A 34 0.04 -0.73 -10.35
C PHE A 34 -0.72 -1.81 -11.12
N CYS A 35 -1.61 -1.37 -12.00
CA CYS A 35 -2.36 -2.20 -12.92
C CYS A 35 -1.47 -2.50 -14.15
N GLY A 36 -0.90 -3.71 -14.18
CA GLY A 36 -0.10 -4.16 -15.32
C GLY A 36 -0.94 -4.34 -16.60
N LYS A 37 -0.28 -4.68 -17.70
CA LYS A 37 -0.92 -4.87 -19.02
C LYS A 37 -2.02 -5.95 -19.03
N ASP A 38 -1.89 -6.94 -18.16
CA ASP A 38 -2.82 -8.06 -18.03
C ASP A 38 -3.90 -7.83 -16.96
N TYR A 39 -4.01 -6.63 -16.39
CA TYR A 39 -5.12 -6.30 -15.51
C TYR A 39 -6.41 -6.12 -16.34
N PRO A 40 -7.56 -6.69 -15.93
CA PRO A 40 -7.87 -7.32 -14.64
C PRO A 40 -7.74 -8.84 -14.60
N GLU A 41 -7.16 -9.49 -15.62
CA GLU A 41 -6.98 -10.95 -15.64
C GLU A 41 -5.98 -11.38 -14.57
N ASN A 42 -4.91 -10.59 -14.38
CA ASN A 42 -3.98 -10.69 -13.26
C ASN A 42 -4.22 -9.58 -12.23
N PRO A 43 -3.91 -9.83 -10.94
CA PRO A 43 -4.04 -8.82 -9.91
C PRO A 43 -3.08 -7.63 -10.15
N PRO A 44 -3.41 -6.43 -9.65
CA PRO A 44 -2.47 -5.33 -9.64
C PRO A 44 -1.35 -5.62 -8.64
N SER A 45 -0.18 -5.02 -8.86
CA SER A 45 0.89 -5.01 -7.87
C SER A 45 0.59 -3.95 -6.81
N VAL A 46 0.75 -4.28 -5.54
CA VAL A 46 0.39 -3.40 -4.42
C VAL A 46 1.60 -3.20 -3.52
N ARG A 47 1.93 -1.94 -3.22
CA ARG A 47 3.09 -1.58 -2.41
C ARG A 47 2.75 -0.45 -1.45
N PHE A 48 3.03 -0.62 -0.18
CA PHE A 48 2.97 0.44 0.83
C PHE A 48 4.14 1.41 0.65
N GLN A 49 3.81 2.69 0.44
CA GLN A 49 4.78 3.78 0.50
C GLN A 49 5.09 4.12 1.96
N THR A 50 4.05 4.28 2.77
CA THR A 50 4.19 4.43 4.22
C THR A 50 4.69 3.13 4.83
N ARG A 51 5.74 3.18 5.66
CA ARG A 51 6.25 1.97 6.32
C ARG A 51 5.18 1.38 7.24
N ILE A 52 4.92 0.07 7.08
CA ILE A 52 3.95 -0.67 7.88
C ILE A 52 4.55 -2.02 8.27
N ASN A 53 4.35 -2.41 9.52
CA ASN A 53 4.63 -3.76 9.97
C ASN A 53 3.35 -4.60 9.90
N MET A 54 3.27 -5.51 8.93
CA MET A 54 2.09 -6.34 8.69
C MET A 54 2.52 -7.67 8.07
N THR A 55 1.87 -8.77 8.47
CA THR A 55 2.30 -10.13 8.11
C THR A 55 2.37 -10.40 6.61
N CYS A 56 1.50 -9.79 5.80
CA CYS A 56 1.53 -9.96 4.34
C CYS A 56 2.31 -8.87 3.59
N VAL A 57 3.07 -8.03 4.29
CA VAL A 57 3.85 -6.94 3.69
C VAL A 57 5.34 -7.18 3.91
N ASN A 58 6.09 -7.20 2.83
CA ASN A 58 7.54 -7.25 2.87
C ASN A 58 8.09 -6.01 3.58
N GLN A 59 8.80 -6.22 4.69
CA GLN A 59 9.28 -5.13 5.55
C GLN A 59 10.38 -4.28 4.92
N GLU A 60 11.06 -4.76 3.89
CA GLU A 60 12.08 -4.00 3.17
C GLU A 60 11.44 -3.18 2.04
N THR A 61 10.73 -3.86 1.15
CA THR A 61 10.22 -3.29 -0.11
C THR A 61 8.84 -2.64 0.01
N GLY A 62 8.07 -2.97 1.05
CA GLY A 62 6.67 -2.55 1.22
C GLY A 62 5.70 -3.27 0.30
N VAL A 63 6.16 -4.24 -0.51
CA VAL A 63 5.29 -5.00 -1.42
C VAL A 63 4.36 -5.92 -0.62
N VAL A 64 3.08 -5.95 -1.02
CA VAL A 64 2.12 -6.92 -0.50
C VAL A 64 2.37 -8.25 -1.20
N GLU A 65 2.75 -9.24 -0.41
CA GLU A 65 3.14 -10.56 -0.88
C GLU A 65 1.90 -11.40 -1.25
N PRO A 66 1.68 -11.77 -2.53
CA PRO A 66 0.45 -12.43 -2.94
C PRO A 66 0.19 -13.74 -2.20
N HIS A 67 1.24 -14.52 -1.93
CA HIS A 67 1.16 -15.79 -1.20
C HIS A 67 0.72 -15.65 0.28
N LEU A 68 0.91 -14.48 0.88
CA LEU A 68 0.49 -14.17 2.25
C LEU A 68 -0.84 -13.42 2.30
N PHE A 69 -1.37 -13.02 1.14
CA PHE A 69 -2.60 -12.26 1.03
C PHE A 69 -3.56 -12.99 0.08
N PRO A 70 -4.47 -13.84 0.61
CA PRO A 70 -5.30 -14.77 -0.17
C PRO A 70 -6.09 -14.13 -1.32
N MET A 71 -6.38 -12.83 -1.20
CA MET A 71 -7.07 -12.07 -2.22
C MET A 71 -6.24 -11.84 -3.50
N LEU A 72 -4.92 -11.67 -3.37
CA LEU A 72 -4.05 -11.57 -4.56
C LEU A 72 -3.67 -12.97 -5.04
N ALA A 73 -3.44 -13.95 -4.14
CA ALA A 73 -3.19 -15.34 -4.54
C ALA A 73 -4.33 -15.97 -5.34
N ASN A 74 -5.58 -15.68 -4.97
CA ASN A 74 -6.77 -16.22 -5.64
C ASN A 74 -7.54 -15.10 -6.34
N TRP A 75 -6.83 -14.29 -7.14
CA TRP A 75 -7.41 -13.14 -7.82
C TRP A 75 -8.58 -13.56 -8.72
N LYS A 76 -9.58 -12.69 -8.80
CA LYS A 76 -10.75 -12.84 -9.66
C LYS A 76 -10.97 -11.53 -10.39
N ARG A 77 -11.24 -11.57 -11.69
CA ARG A 77 -11.39 -10.36 -12.53
C ARG A 77 -12.48 -9.40 -12.08
N GLU A 78 -13.44 -9.88 -11.29
CA GLU A 78 -14.52 -9.07 -10.72
C GLU A 78 -14.06 -8.21 -9.53
N ARG A 79 -12.85 -8.46 -8.99
CA ARG A 79 -12.30 -7.69 -7.88
C ARG A 79 -11.79 -6.33 -8.34
N THR A 80 -11.97 -5.36 -7.48
CA THR A 80 -11.60 -3.97 -7.69
C THR A 80 -10.44 -3.56 -6.79
N MET A 81 -9.88 -2.38 -7.07
CA MET A 81 -8.92 -1.74 -6.17
C MET A 81 -9.53 -1.43 -4.80
N GLU A 82 -10.82 -1.07 -4.75
CA GLU A 82 -11.54 -0.87 -3.48
C GLU A 82 -11.54 -2.14 -2.64
N ASP A 83 -11.83 -3.29 -3.25
CA ASP A 83 -11.85 -4.57 -2.54
C ASP A 83 -10.47 -4.86 -1.90
N ILE A 84 -9.38 -4.54 -2.60
CA ILE A 84 -8.00 -4.68 -2.09
C ILE A 84 -7.81 -3.81 -0.84
N LEU A 85 -8.20 -2.53 -0.90
CA LEU A 85 -8.07 -1.60 0.23
C LEU A 85 -8.88 -2.06 1.44
N ILE A 86 -10.11 -2.52 1.21
CA ILE A 86 -10.99 -3.05 2.26
C ILE A 86 -10.35 -4.28 2.90
N GLN A 87 -9.81 -5.19 2.11
CA GLN A 87 -9.23 -6.42 2.62
C GLN A 87 -7.90 -6.17 3.35
N LEU A 88 -7.07 -5.24 2.89
CA LEU A 88 -5.87 -4.80 3.62
C LEU A 88 -6.24 -4.16 4.97
N LYS A 89 -7.31 -3.34 5.00
CA LYS A 89 -7.82 -2.78 6.26
C LYS A 89 -8.32 -3.87 7.22
N LYS A 90 -8.93 -4.95 6.70
CA LYS A 90 -9.29 -6.12 7.52
C LYS A 90 -8.07 -6.83 8.08
N GLU A 91 -7.01 -6.98 7.28
CA GLU A 91 -5.74 -7.55 7.75
C GLU A 91 -5.11 -6.73 8.87
N MET A 92 -5.19 -5.39 8.84
CA MET A 92 -4.74 -4.54 9.97
C MET A 92 -5.48 -4.83 11.28
N MET A 93 -6.74 -5.27 11.20
CA MET A 93 -7.55 -5.64 12.37
C MET A 93 -7.36 -7.11 12.80
N SER A 94 -6.63 -7.91 12.02
CA SER A 94 -6.45 -9.33 12.32
C SER A 94 -5.70 -9.51 13.66
N PRO A 95 -5.94 -10.61 14.40
CA PRO A 95 -5.25 -10.85 15.66
C PRO A 95 -3.72 -10.82 15.55
N GLN A 96 -3.20 -11.19 14.38
CA GLN A 96 -1.77 -11.21 14.10
C GLN A 96 -1.19 -9.81 13.90
N ASN A 97 -1.96 -8.86 13.37
CA ASN A 97 -1.46 -7.53 12.98
C ASN A 97 -1.87 -6.41 13.93
N ARG A 98 -3.05 -6.48 14.54
CA ARG A 98 -3.64 -5.37 15.33
C ARG A 98 -2.81 -4.89 16.53
N LYS A 99 -1.81 -5.68 16.95
CA LYS A 99 -0.89 -5.40 18.06
C LYS A 99 0.59 -5.35 17.64
N LEU A 100 0.90 -5.49 16.35
CA LEU A 100 2.29 -5.46 15.89
C LEU A 100 2.89 -4.07 16.03
N THR A 101 4.04 -3.99 16.69
CA THR A 101 4.78 -2.73 16.82
C THR A 101 5.05 -2.14 15.44
N GLN A 102 4.54 -0.93 15.22
CA GLN A 102 4.70 -0.21 13.97
C GLN A 102 5.96 0.66 14.00
N PRO A 103 6.58 0.92 12.84
CA PRO A 103 7.65 1.91 12.73
C PRO A 103 7.17 3.32 13.11
N PRO A 104 8.09 4.25 13.46
CA PRO A 104 7.77 5.66 13.66
C PRO A 104 7.12 6.27 12.41
N GLU A 105 6.15 7.15 12.63
CA GLU A 105 5.52 7.91 11.54
C GLU A 105 6.49 8.94 10.95
N GLY A 106 6.33 9.26 9.66
CA GLY A 106 7.14 10.29 8.98
C GLY A 106 8.43 9.81 8.30
N ASN A 107 8.78 8.51 8.35
CA ASN A 107 9.99 7.98 7.68
C ASN A 107 9.74 7.55 6.21
N GLU A 108 8.80 8.22 5.54
CA GLU A 108 8.30 7.89 4.20
C GLU A 108 9.28 8.31 3.09
N GLU A 109 10.10 9.33 3.35
CA GLU A 109 11.10 9.88 2.41
C GLU A 109 12.14 8.84 1.96
N ALA A 110 12.39 7.81 2.77
CA ALA A 110 13.37 6.77 2.45
C ALA A 110 12.90 5.72 1.42
N ARG A 111 11.64 5.76 0.96
CA ARG A 111 11.05 4.75 0.05
C ARG A 111 10.57 5.30 -1.29
N ILE A 112 10.78 6.58 -1.56
CA ILE A 112 10.36 7.18 -2.83
C ILE A 112 11.29 6.67 -3.95
N ASP A 113 10.67 6.12 -4.99
CA ASP A 113 11.30 5.51 -6.17
C ASP A 113 12.24 6.51 -6.87
N GLN A 114 13.35 6.02 -7.43
CA GLN A 114 14.54 6.77 -7.83
C GLN A 114 14.38 7.67 -9.08
N LYS A 115 13.17 8.11 -9.40
CA LYS A 115 12.86 9.04 -10.50
C LYS A 115 11.88 10.10 -10.04
N GLY A 116 12.38 11.06 -9.27
CA GLY A 116 11.55 12.16 -8.77
C GLY A 116 12.41 13.14 -8.00
N LEU A 117 13.25 13.88 -8.72
CA LEU A 117 13.95 15.03 -8.18
C LEU A 117 12.91 16.03 -7.66
N VAL A 118 12.77 16.19 -6.34
CA VAL A 118 12.18 17.40 -5.78
C VAL A 118 13.15 17.99 -4.77
N VAL A 119 13.69 19.13 -5.16
CA VAL A 119 14.60 19.97 -4.42
C VAL A 119 13.83 20.67 -3.28
N ARG A 120 14.37 20.53 -2.06
CA ARG A 120 14.27 21.37 -0.84
C ARG A 120 13.14 22.40 -0.71
N CYS A 121 12.51 22.40 0.46
CA CYS A 121 12.33 23.63 1.24
C CYS A 121 12.31 23.33 2.74
N CYS A 122 13.48 23.37 3.40
CA CYS A 122 13.56 23.57 4.84
C CYS A 122 13.68 25.07 5.06
N ILE A 123 12.58 25.73 5.45
CA ILE A 123 12.63 27.06 6.05
C ILE A 123 12.54 26.85 7.55
N VAL A 124 13.53 27.40 8.27
CA VAL A 124 13.53 27.61 9.72
C VAL A 124 12.48 28.66 10.08
#